data_AF-A0A353BEL5-F1
#
_entry.id   AF-A0A353BEL5-F1
#
_cell.length_a   1.000
_cell.length_b   1.000
_cell.length_c   1.000
_cell.angle_alpha   90.00
_cell.angle_beta   90.00
_cell.angle_gamma   90.00
#
_symmetry.space_group_name_H-M   'P 1'
#
loop_
_entity.id
_entity.type
_entity.pdbx_description
1 polymer ?
#
loop_
_entity_poly.entity_id
_entity_poly.type
_entity_poly.pdbx_seq_one_letter_code
_entity_poly.pdbx_strand_id
1 'polypeptide(L)'
;MTELNRWLTVKQTAAQLGICAYSVRNMCERGVLQAYRPTGPTGHWRVLKASVQEHIRKGLAHTAPAEVFEEPQDDFDDIDETFALIDEIKKL
;
A
#
# COMPACT_ATOMS: atom_id res chain seq x y z
N MET A 1 -12.99 19.89 -17.40
CA MET A 1 -13.75 19.29 -16.28
C MET A 1 -12.75 18.64 -15.33
N THR A 2 -12.69 19.13 -14.10
CA THR A 2 -11.57 18.98 -13.16
C THR A 2 -11.39 17.55 -12.66
N GLU A 3 -10.20 16.97 -12.89
CA GLU A 3 -9.84 15.62 -12.42
C GLU A 3 -9.99 15.43 -10.90
N LEU A 4 -10.05 16.53 -10.13
CA LEU A 4 -10.20 16.56 -8.68
C LEU A 4 -11.55 16.00 -8.19
N ASN A 5 -12.61 16.07 -9.01
CA ASN A 5 -13.93 15.51 -8.68
C ASN A 5 -14.04 13.99 -8.95
N ARG A 6 -12.92 13.34 -9.29
CA ARG A 6 -12.87 11.90 -9.53
C ARG A 6 -12.95 11.12 -8.22
N TRP A 7 -13.77 10.08 -8.23
CA TRP A 7 -13.85 9.10 -7.15
C TRP A 7 -12.84 7.97 -7.37
N LEU A 8 -11.99 7.74 -6.38
CA LEU A 8 -10.97 6.71 -6.35
C LEU A 8 -11.43 5.51 -5.53
N THR A 9 -10.93 4.34 -5.90
CA THR A 9 -11.06 3.15 -5.04
C THR A 9 -10.10 3.24 -3.86
N VAL A 10 -10.35 2.43 -2.81
CA VAL A 10 -9.43 2.27 -1.68
C VAL A 10 -8.04 1.86 -2.15
N LYS A 11 -7.94 0.94 -3.14
CA LYS A 11 -6.66 0.47 -3.69
C LYS A 11 -5.87 1.60 -4.36
N GLN A 12 -6.54 2.43 -5.17
CA GLN A 12 -5.91 3.59 -5.81
C GLN A 12 -5.46 4.64 -4.78
N THR A 13 -6.28 4.87 -3.75
CA THR A 13 -5.95 5.80 -2.67
C THR A 13 -4.77 5.31 -1.84
N ALA A 14 -4.73 4.01 -1.53
CA ALA A 14 -3.62 3.36 -0.85
C ALA A 14 -2.30 3.53 -1.60
N ALA A 15 -2.31 3.30 -2.92
CA ALA A 15 -1.14 3.51 -3.77
C ALA A 15 -0.69 4.98 -3.80
N GLN A 16 -1.61 5.94 -3.82
CA GLN A 16 -1.26 7.37 -3.80
C GLN A 16 -0.70 7.86 -2.47
N LEU A 17 -1.15 7.26 -1.36
CA LEU A 17 -0.73 7.65 -0.02
C LEU A 17 0.46 6.82 0.50
N GLY A 18 0.84 5.75 -0.18
CA GLY A 18 1.90 4.84 0.28
C GLY A 18 1.52 4.05 1.54
N ILE A 19 0.22 3.80 1.77
CA ILE A 19 -0.27 3.11 2.98
C ILE A 19 -1.15 1.92 2.63
N CYS A 20 -1.38 1.02 3.58
CA CYS A 20 -2.22 -0.16 3.35
C CYS A 20 -3.72 0.21 3.22
N ALA A 21 -4.47 -0.64 2.51
CA ALA A 21 -5.90 -0.44 2.27
C ALA A 21 -6.74 -0.40 3.56
N TYR A 22 -6.29 -1.10 4.62
CA TYR A 22 -6.92 -1.05 5.94
C TYR A 22 -6.84 0.35 6.55
N SER A 23 -5.66 0.99 6.52
CA SER A 23 -5.49 2.36 7.00
C SER A 23 -6.35 3.35 6.23
N VAL A 24 -6.45 3.22 4.90
CA VAL A 24 -7.34 4.05 4.08
C VAL A 24 -8.81 3.87 4.50
N ARG A 25 -9.26 2.63 4.73
CA ARG A 25 -10.63 2.36 5.21
C ARG A 25 -10.88 3.04 6.55
N ASN A 26 -9.97 2.90 7.51
CA ASN A 26 -10.08 3.54 8.82
C ASN A 26 -10.12 5.08 8.70
N MET A 27 -9.32 5.67 7.81
CA MET A 27 -9.38 7.11 7.53
C MET A 27 -10.73 7.56 6.95
N CYS A 28 -11.36 6.73 6.11
CA CYS A 28 -12.70 7.00 5.59
C CYS A 28 -13.77 6.91 6.68
N GLU A 29 -13.72 5.87 7.52
CA GLU A 29 -14.65 5.67 8.64
C GLU A 29 -14.55 6.80 9.68
N ARG A 30 -13.34 7.32 9.91
CA ARG A 30 -13.07 8.44 10.82
C ARG A 30 -13.33 9.83 10.20
N GLY A 31 -13.70 9.90 8.92
CA GLY A 31 -13.94 11.17 8.22
C GLY A 31 -12.69 12.01 7.93
N VAL A 32 -11.49 11.41 8.03
CA VAL A 32 -10.22 12.07 7.67
C VAL A 32 -10.13 12.30 6.17
N LEU A 33 -10.63 11.35 5.38
CA LEU A 33 -10.75 11.44 3.94
C LEU A 33 -12.23 11.54 3.57
N GLN A 34 -12.57 12.47 2.67
CA GLN A 34 -13.92 12.57 2.12
C GLN A 34 -14.19 11.35 1.24
N ALA A 35 -15.03 10.46 1.74
CA ALA A 35 -15.40 9.24 1.07
C ALA A 35 -16.90 8.99 1.19
N TYR A 36 -17.45 8.23 0.26
CA TYR A 36 -18.78 7.66 0.38
C TYR A 36 -18.72 6.14 0.24
N ARG A 37 -19.70 5.48 0.86
CA ARG A 37 -19.92 4.05 0.72
C ARG A 37 -21.33 3.86 0.15
N PRO A 38 -21.48 3.38 -1.09
CA PRO A 38 -22.80 3.10 -1.63
C PRO A 38 -23.46 1.98 -0.81
N THR A 39 -24.73 2.17 -0.46
CA THR A 39 -25.57 1.17 0.20
C THR A 39 -25.94 0.10 -0.83
N GLY A 40 -25.26 -1.04 -0.76
CA GLY A 40 -25.47 -2.18 -1.65
C GLY A 40 -24.64 -3.40 -1.24
N PRO A 41 -24.88 -4.57 -1.85
CA PRO A 41 -24.26 -5.84 -1.45
C PRO A 41 -22.73 -5.84 -1.55
N THR A 42 -22.16 -5.00 -2.42
CA THR A 42 -20.71 -4.86 -2.58
C THR A 42 -20.13 -3.62 -1.89
N GLY A 43 -20.92 -2.84 -1.15
CA GLY A 43 -20.64 -1.48 -0.64
C GLY A 43 -19.16 -1.13 -0.40
N HIS A 44 -18.44 -0.82 -1.48
CA HIS A 44 -17.01 -0.52 -1.46
C HIS A 44 -16.82 0.99 -1.30
N TRP A 45 -15.92 1.37 -0.40
CA TRP A 45 -15.55 2.78 -0.22
C TRP A 45 -15.02 3.41 -1.51
N ARG A 46 -15.43 4.66 -1.72
CA ARG A 46 -15.00 5.53 -2.81
C ARG A 46 -14.53 6.86 -2.21
N VAL A 47 -13.30 7.24 -2.51
CA VAL A 47 -12.63 8.40 -1.91
C VAL A 47 -12.49 9.51 -2.93
N LEU A 48 -12.76 10.76 -2.55
CA LEU A 48 -12.64 11.89 -3.45
C LEU A 48 -11.17 12.23 -3.70
N LYS A 49 -10.72 12.27 -4.97
CA LYS A 49 -9.33 12.61 -5.33
C LYS A 49 -8.89 13.95 -4.73
N ALA A 50 -9.76 14.96 -4.72
CA ALA A 50 -9.48 16.26 -4.10
C ALA A 50 -9.10 16.14 -2.61
N SER A 51 -9.80 15.29 -1.87
CA SER A 51 -9.51 15.06 -0.44
C SER A 51 -8.18 14.36 -0.22
N VAL A 52 -7.80 13.42 -1.11
CA VAL A 52 -6.50 12.73 -1.05
C VAL A 52 -5.37 13.74 -1.33
N GLN A 53 -5.53 14.57 -2.36
CA GLN A 53 -4.55 15.61 -2.70
C GLN A 53 -4.40 16.64 -1.58
N GLU A 54 -5.50 17.06 -0.96
CA GLU A 54 -5.46 17.96 0.18
C GLU A 54 -4.77 17.32 1.39
N HIS A 55 -4.97 16.02 1.61
CA HIS A 55 -4.30 15.28 2.68
C HIS A 55 -2.78 15.20 2.45
N ILE A 56 -2.34 14.97 1.21
CA ILE A 56 -0.94 15.01 0.81
C ILE A 56 -0.38 16.43 0.99
N ARG A 57 -1.10 17.46 0.53
CA ARG A 57 -0.68 18.87 0.63
C ARG A 57 -0.49 19.32 2.08
N LYS A 58 -1.29 18.81 3.01
CA LYS A 58 -1.17 19.10 4.45
C LYS A 58 0.03 18.40 5.12
N GLY A 59 0.78 17.57 4.39
CA GLY A 59 1.92 16.81 4.95
C GLY A 59 1.49 15.74 5.96
N LEU A 60 0.20 15.34 5.92
CA LEU A 60 -0.35 14.31 6.80
C LEU A 60 -0.28 12.91 6.18
N ALA A 61 0.14 12.84 4.91
CA ALA A 61 0.52 11.58 4.31
C ALA A 61 1.83 11.12 4.96
N HIS A 62 1.84 9.92 5.52
CA HIS A 62 3.07 9.20 5.85
C HIS A 62 3.74 8.74 4.54
N THR A 63 4.08 9.67 3.66
CA THR A 63 5.04 9.39 2.61
C THR A 63 6.37 9.21 3.32
N ALA A 64 6.75 7.96 3.57
CA ALA A 64 8.15 7.62 3.37
C ALA A 64 8.50 8.18 1.98
N PRO A 65 9.59 8.95 1.85
CA PRO A 65 10.01 9.41 0.53
C PRO A 65 10.04 8.19 -0.38
N ALA A 66 9.67 8.38 -1.65
CA ALA A 66 10.02 7.43 -2.69
C ALA A 66 11.55 7.40 -2.78
N GLU A 67 12.20 6.76 -1.80
CA GLU A 67 13.50 6.19 -2.02
C GLU A 67 13.26 5.20 -3.15
N VAL A 68 13.84 5.55 -4.29
CA VAL A 68 14.16 4.63 -5.36
C VAL A 68 14.86 3.48 -4.66
N PHE A 69 14.11 2.44 -4.30
CA PHE A 69 14.69 1.12 -4.11
C PHE A 69 15.17 0.78 -5.51
N GLU A 70 16.44 1.08 -5.78
CA GLU A 70 17.18 0.24 -6.72
C GLU A 70 16.98 -1.17 -6.17
N GLU A 71 16.23 -1.99 -6.92
CA GLU A 71 16.12 -3.41 -6.60
C GLU A 71 17.55 -3.87 -6.37
N PRO A 72 17.92 -4.43 -5.19
CA PRO A 72 19.19 -5.10 -5.10
C PRO A 72 19.18 -6.14 -6.23
N GLN A 73 20.08 -5.96 -7.21
CA GLN A 73 20.52 -7.08 -8.02
C GLN A 73 21.16 -8.03 -7.01
N ASP A 74 20.34 -8.90 -6.43
CA ASP A 74 20.85 -10.08 -5.78
C ASP A 74 21.56 -10.85 -6.90
N ASP A 75 22.87 -10.66 -6.96
CA ASP A 75 23.81 -11.56 -7.62
C ASP A 75 23.64 -12.93 -6.94
N PHE A 76 22.66 -13.70 -7.41
CA PHE A 76 22.32 -15.05 -6.97
C PHE A 76 23.38 -16.08 -7.41
N ASP A 77 24.67 -15.72 -7.40
CA ASP A 77 25.76 -16.57 -7.88
C ASP A 77 26.40 -17.47 -6.80
N ASP A 78 25.97 -17.41 -5.53
CA ASP A 78 26.56 -18.23 -4.44
C ASP A 78 25.54 -19.05 -3.62
N ILE A 79 24.66 -19.83 -4.28
CA ILE A 79 23.88 -20.88 -3.59
C ILE A 79 24.42 -22.27 -3.96
N ASP A 80 25.67 -22.57 -3.59
CA ASP A 80 26.25 -23.90 -3.85
C ASP A 80 26.74 -24.69 -2.62
N GLU A 81 26.56 -24.24 -1.36
CA GLU A 81 27.15 -24.99 -0.22
C GLU A 81 26.28 -25.26 1.03
N THR A 82 24.97 -24.96 1.06
CA THR A 82 24.17 -25.12 2.30
C THR A 82 23.35 -26.43 2.40
N PHE A 83 23.60 -27.45 1.57
CA PHE A 83 22.83 -28.72 1.61
C PHE A 83 23.64 -30.00 1.94
N ALA A 84 24.86 -29.90 2.48
CA ALA A 84 25.63 -31.09 2.87
C ALA A 84 25.51 -31.51 4.36
N LEU A 85 24.88 -30.72 5.24
CA LEU A 85 24.99 -30.93 6.69
C LEU A 85 23.80 -31.62 7.39
N ILE A 86 22.79 -32.07 6.64
CA ILE A 86 21.57 -32.67 7.23
C ILE A 86 21.62 -34.22 7.27
N ASP A 87 22.54 -34.87 6.55
CA ASP A 87 22.53 -36.34 6.44
C ASP A 87 23.29 -37.07 7.56
N GLU A 88 24.13 -36.40 8.36
CA GLU A 88 24.98 -37.08 9.37
C GLU A 88 24.29 -37.30 10.74
N ILE A 89 23.19 -36.61 11.04
CA ILE A 89 22.51 -36.74 12.34
C ILE A 89 21.62 -38.01 12.42
N LYS A 90 21.33 -38.69 11.30
CA LYS A 90 20.45 -39.87 11.27
C LYS A 90 21.13 -41.22 11.46
N LYS A 91 22.41 -41.27 11.82
CA LYS A 91 23.16 -42.54 12.02
C LYS A 91 23.72 -42.76 13.43
N LEU A 92 23.25 -42.02 14.44
CA LEU A 92 23.50 -42.33 15.85
C LEU A 92 22.21 -42.77 16.55
#